data_AF-A0A3D2J633-F1
#
_entry.id   AF-A0A3D2J633-F1
#
_cell.length_a   1.000
_cell.length_b   1.000
_cell.length_c   1.000
_cell.angle_alpha   90.00
_cell.angle_beta   90.00
_cell.angle_gamma   90.00
#
_symmetry.space_group_name_H-M   'P 1'
#
loop_
_entity.id
_entity.type
_entity.pdbx_description
1 polymer ?
#
loop_
_entity_poly.entity_id
_entity_poly.type
_entity_poly.pdbx_seq_one_letter_code
_entity_poly.pdbx_strand_id
1 'polypeptide(L)'
;MTQSDTSGREQPSLALAPVVHTRTVTVPNAPPIRLQTLDLARHVAIAPNGRRYVVATFDDTRLGNGFVTDVYPQQNEYLTLVRIVVCSFSSQNEEDAVQRHIAVVQGIQQGRLSELIEQSHQAS
;
A
#
# COMPACT_ATOMS: atom_id res chain seq x y z
N MET A 1 -22.06 -25.18 -55.35
CA MET A 1 -21.47 -23.90 -54.94
C MET A 1 -21.91 -23.66 -53.52
N THR A 2 -21.01 -23.82 -52.56
CA THR A 2 -21.33 -23.84 -51.13
C THR A 2 -20.59 -22.66 -50.50
N GLN A 3 -21.31 -21.65 -50.04
CA GLN A 3 -20.79 -20.63 -49.16
C GLN A 3 -21.74 -20.52 -47.98
N SER A 4 -21.28 -21.02 -46.84
CA SER A 4 -21.95 -20.88 -45.56
C SER A 4 -21.57 -19.54 -44.96
N ASP A 5 -22.59 -18.73 -44.69
CA ASP A 5 -22.52 -17.49 -43.93
C ASP A 5 -22.29 -17.83 -42.44
N THR A 6 -21.19 -17.35 -41.86
CA THR A 6 -20.98 -17.35 -40.40
C THR A 6 -20.40 -16.00 -40.00
N SER A 7 -21.29 -15.02 -39.84
CA SER A 7 -21.01 -13.75 -39.19
C SER A 7 -21.45 -13.79 -37.73
N GLY A 8 -20.60 -13.27 -36.83
CA GLY A 8 -20.98 -12.94 -35.46
C GLY A 8 -20.26 -13.73 -34.37
N ARG A 9 -18.92 -13.58 -34.25
CA ARG A 9 -18.23 -13.88 -32.99
C ARG A 9 -18.10 -12.57 -32.23
N GLU A 10 -19.07 -12.28 -31.37
CA GLU A 10 -18.97 -11.22 -30.37
C GLU A 10 -17.78 -11.55 -29.47
N GLN A 11 -16.71 -10.78 -29.61
CA GLN A 11 -15.62 -10.79 -28.64
C GLN A 11 -16.16 -10.20 -27.33
N PRO A 12 -16.08 -10.90 -26.20
CA PRO A 12 -16.34 -10.26 -24.92
C PRO A 12 -15.29 -9.17 -24.75
N SER A 13 -15.78 -7.94 -24.58
CA SER A 13 -14.98 -6.77 -24.22
C SER A 13 -14.15 -7.12 -22.99
N LEU A 14 -12.85 -7.28 -23.19
CA LEU A 14 -11.89 -7.40 -22.11
C LEU A 14 -11.98 -6.12 -21.29
N ALA A 15 -12.66 -6.20 -20.15
CA ALA A 15 -12.69 -5.14 -19.16
C ALA A 15 -11.25 -4.69 -18.92
N LEU A 16 -10.99 -3.40 -19.13
CA LEU A 16 -9.71 -2.77 -18.89
C LEU A 16 -9.27 -3.14 -17.46
N ALA A 17 -8.22 -3.96 -17.36
CA ALA A 17 -7.58 -4.20 -16.08
C ALA A 17 -7.23 -2.83 -15.47
N PRO A 18 -7.48 -2.60 -14.17
CA PRO A 18 -7.12 -1.34 -13.55
C PRO A 18 -5.63 -1.10 -13.79
N VAL A 19 -5.30 0.02 -14.41
CA VAL A 19 -3.92 0.44 -14.63
C VAL A 19 -3.34 0.73 -13.25
N VAL A 20 -2.63 -0.25 -12.68
CA VAL A 20 -1.87 -0.06 -11.45
C VAL A 20 -0.71 0.87 -11.81
N HIS A 21 -0.84 2.14 -11.45
CA HIS A 21 0.23 3.13 -11.60
C HIS A 21 1.32 2.76 -10.60
N THR A 22 2.22 1.86 -11.02
CA THR A 22 3.27 1.35 -10.15
C THR A 22 4.37 2.41 -10.12
N ARG A 23 4.20 3.44 -9.29
CA ARG A 23 5.29 4.36 -8.99
C ARG A 23 6.25 3.66 -8.03
N THR A 24 7.46 3.36 -8.49
CA THR A 24 8.53 2.85 -7.61
C THR A 24 8.97 3.96 -6.67
N VAL A 25 8.31 4.06 -5.51
CA VAL A 25 8.69 4.98 -4.44
C VAL A 25 10.00 4.47 -3.84
N THR A 26 11.03 5.32 -3.83
CA THR A 26 12.31 4.99 -3.17
C THR A 26 12.40 5.77 -1.87
N VAL A 27 12.67 5.08 -0.75
CA VAL A 27 12.93 5.72 0.55
C VAL A 27 14.34 5.34 1.03
N PRO A 28 15.20 6.32 1.37
CA PRO A 28 16.54 6.03 1.86
C PRO A 28 16.54 5.09 3.07
N ASN A 29 17.44 4.11 3.08
CA ASN A 29 17.60 3.14 4.18
C ASN A 29 16.35 2.31 4.52
N ALA A 30 15.38 2.24 3.61
CA ALA A 30 14.20 1.39 3.74
C ALA A 30 14.10 0.50 2.49
N PRO A 31 14.35 -0.81 2.59
CA PRO A 31 14.26 -1.69 1.44
C PRO A 31 12.80 -1.86 1.00
N PRO A 32 12.50 -1.79 -0.31
CA PRO A 32 11.17 -2.05 -0.83
C PRO A 32 10.82 -3.53 -0.69
N ILE A 33 9.53 -3.81 -0.47
CA ILE A 33 8.98 -5.17 -0.47
C ILE A 33 8.16 -5.35 -1.75
N ARG A 34 8.04 -6.60 -2.22
CA ARG A 34 7.13 -6.96 -3.30
C ARG A 34 5.72 -6.44 -3.01
N LEU A 35 5.22 -5.60 -3.91
CA LEU A 35 3.86 -5.05 -3.84
C LEU A 35 2.81 -6.15 -3.99
N GLN A 36 1.73 -6.02 -3.22
CA GLN A 36 0.52 -6.80 -3.37
C GLN A 36 -0.48 -6.06 -4.28
N THR A 37 -1.57 -6.72 -4.65
CA THR A 37 -2.65 -6.08 -5.40
C THR A 37 -3.16 -4.87 -4.62
N LEU A 38 -3.36 -3.74 -5.32
CA LEU A 38 -3.77 -2.43 -4.80
C LEU A 38 -2.68 -1.66 -4.02
N ASP A 39 -1.52 -2.24 -3.73
CA ASP A 39 -0.43 -1.48 -3.13
C ASP A 39 0.10 -0.42 -4.10
N LEU A 40 0.28 0.78 -3.57
CA LEU A 40 1.05 1.86 -4.19
C LEU A 40 2.52 1.79 -3.77
N ALA A 41 2.79 1.47 -2.50
CA ALA A 41 4.14 1.39 -1.95
C ALA A 41 4.19 0.45 -0.75
N ARG A 42 5.32 -0.27 -0.60
CA ARG A 42 5.56 -1.13 0.56
C ARG A 42 7.03 -1.18 0.91
N HIS A 43 7.38 -0.86 2.16
CA HIS A 43 8.76 -0.81 2.64
C HIS A 43 8.91 -1.44 4.02
N VAL A 44 10.10 -1.95 4.32
CA VAL A 44 10.51 -2.20 5.72
C VAL A 44 11.14 -0.92 6.27
N ALA A 45 10.59 -0.39 7.34
CA ALA A 45 11.19 0.65 8.15
C ALA A 45 11.87 0.01 9.39
N ILE A 46 13.12 0.37 9.65
CA ILE A 46 13.88 -0.12 10.80
C ILE A 46 14.02 1.04 11.79
N ALA A 47 13.43 0.90 12.97
CA ALA A 47 13.55 1.90 14.03
C ALA A 47 14.95 1.86 14.68
N PRO A 48 15.39 2.95 15.36
CA PRO A 48 16.70 3.01 16.01
C PRO A 48 16.99 1.89 17.02
N ASN A 49 15.94 1.34 17.65
CA ASN A 49 16.04 0.20 18.57
C ASN A 49 16.13 -1.17 17.86
N GLY A 50 16.26 -1.19 16.52
CA GLY A 50 16.36 -2.39 15.71
C GLY A 50 15.02 -3.07 15.40
N ARG A 51 13.90 -2.60 15.97
CA ARG A 51 12.56 -3.14 15.66
C ARG A 51 12.18 -2.80 14.23
N ARG A 52 11.59 -3.76 13.53
CA ARG A 52 11.20 -3.63 12.13
C ARG A 52 9.69 -3.45 12.01
N TYR A 53 9.30 -2.64 11.04
CA TYR A 53 7.91 -2.38 10.70
C TYR A 53 7.74 -2.45 9.20
N VAL A 54 6.65 -3.05 8.74
CA VAL A 54 6.22 -2.95 7.35
C VAL A 54 5.28 -1.77 7.24
N VAL A 55 5.62 -0.83 6.37
CA VAL A 55 4.73 0.26 5.98
C VAL A 55 4.15 -0.09 4.63
N ALA A 56 2.83 -0.13 4.50
CA ALA A 56 2.14 -0.39 3.24
C ALA A 56 1.14 0.71 2.95
N THR A 57 1.16 1.22 1.73
CA THR A 57 0.17 2.18 1.24
C THR A 57 -0.59 1.57 0.08
N PHE A 58 -1.92 1.58 0.14
CA PHE A 58 -2.78 0.92 -0.84
C PHE A 58 -4.06 1.71 -1.11
N ASP A 59 -4.63 1.47 -2.29
CA ASP A 59 -5.93 2.01 -2.69
C ASP A 59 -7.07 1.21 -2.05
N ASP A 60 -7.79 1.86 -1.14
CA ASP A 60 -9.00 1.34 -0.49
C ASP A 60 -10.25 2.20 -0.80
N THR A 61 -10.22 2.91 -1.93
CA THR A 61 -11.32 3.80 -2.37
C THR A 61 -12.63 3.04 -2.56
N ARG A 62 -12.56 1.76 -2.94
CA ARG A 62 -13.74 0.89 -3.11
C ARG A 62 -14.51 0.63 -1.83
N LEU A 63 -13.84 0.71 -0.68
CA LEU A 63 -14.47 0.58 0.65
C LEU A 63 -14.79 1.94 1.28
N GLY A 64 -14.51 3.05 0.58
CA GLY A 64 -14.78 4.41 1.05
C GLY A 64 -13.68 5.02 1.93
N ASN A 65 -12.56 4.33 2.14
CA ASN A 65 -11.46 4.78 3.02
C ASN A 65 -10.42 5.65 2.29
N GLY A 66 -10.54 5.82 0.98
CA GLY A 66 -9.54 6.51 0.16
C GLY A 66 -8.26 5.68 0.02
N PHE A 67 -7.11 6.35 0.07
CA PHE A 67 -5.80 5.68 0.08
C PHE A 67 -5.34 5.52 1.52
N VAL A 68 -4.98 4.30 1.92
CA VAL A 68 -4.64 3.97 3.30
C VAL A 68 -3.14 3.69 3.41
N THR A 69 -2.49 4.22 4.45
CA THR A 69 -1.11 3.91 4.84
C THR A 69 -1.12 3.25 6.22
N ASP A 70 -0.82 1.95 6.25
CA ASP A 70 -0.77 1.15 7.47
C ASP A 70 0.65 0.82 7.89
N VAL A 71 0.86 0.77 9.21
CA VAL A 71 2.10 0.32 9.84
C VAL A 71 1.86 -1.00 10.57
N TYR A 72 2.63 -2.03 10.20
CA TYR A 72 2.56 -3.35 10.83
C TYR A 72 3.88 -3.68 11.53
N PRO A 73 3.86 -4.20 12.76
CA PRO A 73 5.08 -4.66 13.43
C PRO A 73 5.56 -5.95 12.77
N GLN A 74 6.83 -6.02 12.39
CA GLN A 74 7.43 -7.24 11.85
C GLN A 74 8.10 -8.01 12.99
N GLN A 75 7.46 -9.11 13.42
CA GLN A 75 8.03 -10.03 14.41
C GLN A 75 8.75 -11.17 13.69
N ASN A 76 10.06 -11.30 13.96
CA ASN A 76 10.98 -12.35 13.50
C ASN A 76 10.34 -13.56 12.79
N GLU A 77 10.28 -13.51 11.44
CA GLU A 77 9.83 -14.60 10.55
C GLU A 77 8.36 -15.05 10.67
N TYR A 78 7.56 -14.47 11.57
CA TYR A 78 6.16 -14.85 11.72
C TYR A 78 5.28 -14.13 10.68
N LEU A 79 4.86 -14.88 9.67
CA LEU A 79 3.77 -14.56 8.74
C LEU A 79 2.43 -14.60 9.50
N THR A 80 2.20 -13.72 10.47
CA THR A 80 1.01 -13.84 11.30
C THR A 80 -0.21 -13.32 10.53
N LEU A 81 -1.16 -14.24 10.32
CA LEU A 81 -2.51 -14.10 9.77
C LEU A 81 -3.37 -12.99 10.41
N VAL A 82 -2.87 -12.30 11.44
CA VAL A 82 -3.52 -11.14 12.07
C VAL A 82 -2.60 -9.94 11.88
N ARG A 83 -2.92 -9.11 10.89
CA ARG A 83 -2.28 -7.80 10.71
C ARG A 83 -2.76 -6.87 11.81
N ILE A 84 -2.09 -6.86 12.96
CA ILE A 84 -2.33 -5.81 13.96
C ILE A 84 -1.68 -4.55 13.42
N VAL A 85 -2.53 -3.65 12.92
CA VAL A 85 -2.13 -2.30 12.53
C VAL A 85 -1.73 -1.55 13.80
N VAL A 86 -0.51 -1.01 13.83
CA VAL A 86 -0.03 -0.16 14.92
C VAL A 86 -0.61 1.24 14.79
N CYS A 87 -0.66 1.75 13.56
CA CYS A 87 -1.33 2.99 13.20
C CYS A 87 -1.69 3.00 11.72
N SER A 88 -2.73 3.75 11.37
CA SER A 88 -3.26 3.88 10.02
C SER A 88 -3.50 5.35 9.69
N PHE A 89 -3.32 5.72 8.42
CA PHE A 89 -3.61 7.07 7.94
C PHE A 89 -4.36 6.98 6.62
N SER A 90 -5.40 7.79 6.46
CA SER A 90 -6.09 7.96 5.18
C SER A 90 -5.57 9.20 4.42
N SER A 91 -5.66 9.11 3.10
CA SER A 91 -5.37 10.19 2.15
C SER A 91 -6.43 10.19 1.06
N GLN A 92 -6.81 11.39 0.59
CA GLN A 92 -7.86 11.57 -0.41
C GLN A 92 -7.39 11.25 -1.84
N ASN A 93 -6.08 11.36 -2.09
CA ASN A 93 -5.47 11.11 -3.40
C ASN A 93 -4.15 10.35 -3.27
N GLU A 94 -3.70 9.78 -4.39
CA GLU A 94 -2.50 8.93 -4.48
C GLU A 94 -1.22 9.69 -4.10
N GLU A 95 -1.09 10.95 -4.51
CA GLU A 95 0.12 11.75 -4.27
C GLU A 95 0.33 12.02 -2.77
N ASP A 96 -0.73 12.45 -2.07
CA ASP A 96 -0.71 12.63 -0.62
C ASP A 96 -0.44 11.30 0.10
N ALA A 97 -0.96 10.19 -0.41
CA ALA A 97 -0.71 8.86 0.15
C ALA A 97 0.76 8.47 0.03
N VAL A 98 1.40 8.74 -1.11
CA VAL A 98 2.83 8.50 -1.33
C VAL A 98 3.69 9.39 -0.44
N GLN A 99 3.37 10.68 -0.33
CA GLN A 99 4.11 11.58 0.59
C GLN A 99 3.97 11.14 2.04
N ARG A 100 2.76 10.73 2.44
CA ARG A 100 2.51 10.16 3.76
C ARG A 100 3.31 8.89 4.00
N HIS A 101 3.36 7.99 3.03
CA HIS A 101 4.17 6.78 3.10
C HIS A 101 5.64 7.10 3.43
N ILE A 102 6.24 8.01 2.67
CA ILE A 102 7.63 8.43 2.84
C ILE A 102 7.83 9.02 4.25
N ALA A 103 6.95 9.92 4.67
CA ALA A 103 7.02 10.56 5.98
C ALA A 103 6.90 9.55 7.14
N VAL A 104 6.00 8.57 7.03
CA VAL A 104 5.82 7.51 8.03
C VAL A 104 7.06 6.63 8.12
N VAL A 105 7.60 6.17 6.99
CA VAL A 105 8.84 5.36 6.97
C VAL A 105 9.99 6.12 7.64
N GLN A 106 10.19 7.39 7.27
CA GLN A 106 11.23 8.23 7.85
C GLN A 106 11.00 8.50 9.34
N GLY A 107 9.75 8.74 9.76
CA GLY A 107 9.40 8.92 11.17
C GLY A 107 9.76 7.69 12.01
N ILE A 108 9.48 6.48 11.50
CA ILE A 108 9.88 5.23 12.17
C ILE A 108 11.41 5.13 12.24
N GLN A 109 12.13 5.38 11.14
CA GLN A 109 13.59 5.37 11.10
C GLN A 109 14.23 6.37 12.09
N GLN A 110 13.54 7.47 12.38
CA GLN A 110 13.95 8.50 13.34
C GLN A 110 13.51 8.19 14.78
N GLY A 111 12.82 7.06 15.02
CA GLY A 111 12.36 6.67 16.36
C GLY A 111 11.06 7.35 16.82
N ARG A 112 10.34 8.01 15.91
CA ARG A 112 9.13 8.79 16.21
C ARG A 112 7.83 7.99 16.08
N LEU A 113 7.87 6.69 16.36
CA LEU A 113 6.70 5.83 16.21
C LEU A 113 5.55 6.23 17.15
N SER A 114 5.83 6.60 18.39
CA SER A 114 4.80 7.04 19.34
C SER A 114 4.04 8.28 18.85
N GLU A 115 4.76 9.25 18.29
CA GLU A 115 4.17 10.45 17.69
C GLU A 115 3.24 10.09 16.51
N LEU A 116 3.66 9.15 15.66
CA LEU A 116 2.84 8.67 14.54
C LEU A 116 1.56 7.99 15.02
N ILE A 117 1.62 7.21 16.10
CA ILE A 117 0.43 6.58 16.70
C ILE A 117 -0.53 7.65 17.21
N GLU A 118 -0.02 8.63 17.95
CA GLU A 118 -0.83 9.76 18.45
C GLU A 118 -1.51 10.54 17.30
N GLN A 119 -0.78 10.81 16.23
CA GLN A 119 -1.31 11.49 15.03
C GLN A 119 -2.42 10.68 14.35
N SER A 120 -2.28 9.35 14.27
CA SER A 120 -3.29 8.50 13.63
C SER A 120 -4.64 8.52 14.34
N HIS A 121 -4.63 8.62 15.67
CA HIS A 121 -5.86 8.68 16.48
C HIS A 121 -6.56 10.04 16.39
N GLN A 122 -5.83 11.12 16.08
CA GLN A 122 -6.42 12.45 15.91
C GLN A 122 -7.05 12.67 14.53
N ALA A 123 -6.67 11.84 13.55
CA ALA A 123 -7.15 11.92 12.18
C ALA A 123 -8.36 11.00 11.88
N SER A 124 -8.80 10.20 12.86
CA SER A 124 -9.92 9.25 12.76
C SER A 124 -11.25 9.86 13.21
#